data_AF-S3XEA1-F1
#
_entry.id   AF-S3XEA1-F1
#
_cell.length_a   1.000
_cell.length_b   1.000
_cell.length_c   1.000
_cell.angle_alpha   90.00
_cell.angle_beta   90.00
_cell.angle_gamma   90.00
#
_symmetry.space_group_name_H-M   'P 1'
#
loop_
_entity.id
_entity.type
_entity.pdbx_description
1 polymer ?
#
loop_
_entity_poly.entity_id
_entity_poly.type
_entity_poly.pdbx_seq_one_letter_code
_entity_poly.pdbx_strand_id
1 'polypeptide(L)'
;MGLMLPGWLRTALEYVGYDWPSTDESVLNQWGGQWDQLSQKASTSVESVNGIANEVLGKNSGASVEAFKTWHSDAEGPMKSAHDLSLAATGVGIGLRIIAGIVLAMKVAVIAQLAILAASIASAVATAGLASGAVLAARQAAKWAIEAAINYAVEMIMNGMLG
;
A
#
# COMPACT_ATOMS: atom_id res chain seq x y z
N MET A 1 -14.64 0.60 -4.38
CA MET A 1 -15.48 1.30 -3.39
C MET A 1 -15.03 0.78 -2.04
N GLY A 2 -14.53 1.66 -1.17
CA GLY A 2 -13.99 1.27 0.13
C GLY A 2 -15.09 0.96 1.14
N LEU A 3 -14.74 0.19 2.18
CA LEU A 3 -15.61 -0.13 3.30
C LEU A 3 -15.72 1.11 4.20
N MET A 4 -16.72 1.94 3.91
CA MET A 4 -16.97 3.19 4.62
C MET A 4 -18.22 3.12 5.48
N LEU A 5 -18.08 3.53 6.74
CA LEU A 5 -19.22 3.73 7.62
C LEU A 5 -19.72 5.17 7.54
N PRO A 6 -21.06 5.36 7.50
CA PRO A 6 -21.67 6.67 7.72
C PRO A 6 -21.18 7.32 9.02
N GLY A 7 -21.04 8.65 9.03
CA GLY A 7 -20.48 9.38 10.18
C GLY A 7 -21.22 9.14 11.50
N TRP A 8 -22.54 9.05 11.46
CA TRP A 8 -23.37 8.78 12.64
C TRP A 8 -23.07 7.41 13.26
N LEU A 9 -22.76 6.40 12.45
CA LEU A 9 -22.47 5.05 12.90
C LEU A 9 -21.06 4.96 13.48
N ARG A 10 -20.10 5.73 12.95
CA ARG A 10 -18.76 5.87 13.52
C ARG A 10 -18.80 6.47 14.92
N THR A 11 -19.53 7.57 15.09
CA THR A 11 -19.69 8.22 16.39
C THR A 11 -20.36 7.27 17.40
N ALA A 12 -21.34 6.48 16.96
CA ALA A 12 -21.94 5.44 17.80
C ALA A 12 -20.94 4.36 18.22
N LEU A 13 -20.03 3.93 17.33
CA LEU A 13 -18.98 2.96 17.64
C LEU A 13 -17.95 3.51 18.64
N GLU A 14 -17.53 4.77 18.48
CA GLU A 14 -16.62 5.45 19.40
C GLU A 14 -17.22 5.53 20.81
N TYR A 15 -18.53 5.82 20.94
CA TYR A 15 -19.21 5.81 22.22
C TYR A 15 -19.24 4.43 22.90
N VAL A 16 -19.23 3.35 22.13
CA VAL A 16 -19.17 1.97 22.62
C VAL A 16 -17.71 1.51 22.83
N GLY A 17 -16.73 2.37 22.55
CA GLY A 17 -15.31 2.13 22.79
C GLY A 17 -14.57 1.45 21.64
N TYR A 18 -15.15 1.42 20.43
CA TYR A 18 -14.52 0.89 19.23
C TYR A 18 -14.04 2.01 18.32
N ASP A 19 -12.75 2.00 17.98
CA ASP A 19 -12.17 2.94 17.02
C ASP A 19 -12.25 2.36 15.61
N TRP A 20 -13.01 3.02 14.72
CA TRP A 20 -13.17 2.59 13.33
C TRP A 20 -12.22 3.37 12.42
N PRO A 21 -11.37 2.70 11.62
CA PRO A 21 -10.48 3.38 10.68
C PRO A 21 -11.28 4.19 9.65
N SER A 22 -11.12 5.52 9.65
CA SER A 22 -11.83 6.42 8.73
C SER A 22 -11.18 6.52 7.34
N THR A 23 -9.95 6.04 7.20
CA THR A 23 -9.18 6.05 5.95
C THR A 23 -9.84 5.18 4.87
N ASP A 24 -9.79 5.65 3.61
CA ASP A 24 -10.26 4.90 2.44
C ASP A 24 -9.15 4.05 1.83
N GLU A 25 -9.21 2.75 2.04
CA GLU A 25 -8.29 1.80 1.44
C GLU A 25 -8.39 1.77 -0.10
N SER A 26 -9.55 2.08 -0.69
CA SER A 26 -9.69 2.16 -2.15
C SER A 26 -8.95 3.36 -2.71
N VAL A 27 -8.99 4.51 -2.02
CA VAL A 27 -8.24 5.71 -2.42
C VAL A 27 -6.73 5.49 -2.26
N LEU A 28 -6.30 4.86 -1.17
CA LEU A 28 -4.88 4.49 -1.00
C LEU A 28 -4.40 3.56 -2.12
N ASN A 29 -5.19 2.54 -2.48
CA ASN A 29 -4.88 1.67 -3.62
C ASN A 29 -4.86 2.43 -4.95
N GLN A 30 -5.78 3.37 -5.14
CA GLN A 30 -5.82 4.22 -6.34
C GLN A 30 -4.56 5.08 -6.45
N TRP A 31 -4.15 5.73 -5.36
CA TRP A 31 -2.91 6.50 -5.32
C TRP A 31 -1.69 5.61 -5.56
N GLY A 32 -1.67 4.40 -4.99
CA GLY A 32 -0.63 3.41 -5.31
C GLY A 32 -0.55 3.13 -6.81
N GLY A 33 -1.69 2.97 -7.48
CA GLY A 33 -1.74 2.83 -8.94
C GLY A 33 -1.27 4.06 -9.72
N GLN A 34 -1.46 5.27 -9.20
CA GLN A 34 -0.93 6.50 -9.83
C GLN A 34 0.60 6.57 -9.73
N TRP A 35 1.18 6.10 -8.63
CA TRP A 35 2.62 5.99 -8.45
C TRP A 35 3.24 4.95 -9.37
N ASP A 36 2.59 3.81 -9.58
CA ASP A 36 3.00 2.82 -10.59
C ASP A 36 3.00 3.41 -12.01
N GLN A 37 1.98 4.21 -12.35
CA GLN A 37 1.94 4.90 -13.65
C GLN A 37 3.07 5.92 -13.80
N LEU A 38 3.44 6.62 -12.73
CA LEU A 38 4.58 7.53 -12.73
C LEU A 38 5.89 6.77 -12.97
N SER A 39 6.08 5.65 -12.27
CA SER A 39 7.22 4.74 -12.46
C SER A 39 7.33 4.27 -13.91
N GLN A 40 6.23 3.78 -14.48
CA GLN A 40 6.20 3.32 -15.87
C GLN A 40 6.54 4.45 -16.85
N LYS A 41 5.97 5.65 -16.67
CA LYS A 41 6.27 6.81 -17.52
C LYS A 41 7.74 7.22 -17.44
N ALA A 42 8.33 7.20 -16.26
CA ALA A 42 9.74 7.50 -16.06
C ALA A 42 10.61 6.49 -16.82
N SER A 43 10.37 5.19 -16.67
CA SER A 43 11.11 4.13 -17.37
C SER A 43 10.98 4.23 -18.90
N THR A 44 9.76 4.41 -19.43
CA THR A 44 9.54 4.56 -20.87
C THR A 44 10.21 5.83 -21.42
N SER A 45 10.24 6.92 -20.66
CA SER A 45 10.95 8.14 -21.07
C SER A 45 12.47 7.91 -21.15
N VAL A 46 13.05 7.17 -20.20
CA VAL A 46 14.48 6.79 -20.24
C VAL A 46 14.79 5.94 -21.47
N GLU A 47 13.97 4.94 -21.76
CA GLU A 47 14.13 4.08 -22.93
C GLU A 47 14.06 4.90 -24.24
N SER A 48 13.09 5.81 -24.35
CA SER A 48 12.93 6.68 -25.52
C SER A 48 14.13 7.60 -25.72
N VAL A 49 14.58 8.26 -24.65
CA VAL A 49 15.75 9.15 -24.70
C VAL A 49 17.02 8.37 -25.04
N ASN A 50 17.20 7.16 -24.51
CA ASN A 50 18.32 6.27 -24.88
C ASN A 50 18.28 5.88 -26.36
N GLY A 51 17.11 5.55 -26.89
CA GLY A 51 16.95 5.21 -28.31
C GLY A 51 17.38 6.37 -29.22
N ILE A 52 16.90 7.57 -28.93
CA ILE A 52 17.24 8.79 -29.69
C ILE A 52 18.73 9.12 -29.53
N ALA A 53 19.27 9.05 -28.31
CA ALA A 53 20.69 9.31 -28.05
C ALA A 53 21.58 8.34 -28.84
N ASN A 54 21.25 7.04 -28.85
CA ASN A 54 21.99 6.04 -29.63
C ASN A 54 21.92 6.30 -31.14
N GLU A 55 20.78 6.75 -31.65
CA GLU A 55 20.64 7.13 -33.06
C GLU A 55 21.53 8.33 -33.42
N VAL A 56 21.55 9.37 -32.57
CA VAL A 56 22.40 10.56 -32.75
C VAL A 56 23.88 10.18 -32.68
N LEU A 57 24.29 9.38 -31.70
CA LEU A 57 25.67 8.91 -31.54
C LEU A 57 26.11 7.98 -32.68
N GLY A 58 25.21 7.19 -33.25
CA GLY A 58 25.51 6.29 -34.36
C GLY A 58 25.64 6.99 -35.71
N LYS A 59 24.95 8.14 -35.89
CA LYS A 59 24.94 8.90 -37.15
C LYS A 59 25.90 10.08 -37.20
N ASN A 60 26.44 10.51 -36.05
CA ASN A 60 27.28 11.69 -35.96
C ASN A 60 28.65 11.36 -35.33
N SER A 61 29.67 12.12 -35.69
CA SER A 61 31.01 12.01 -35.10
C SER A 61 31.62 13.39 -34.91
N GLY A 62 32.53 13.51 -33.94
CA GLY A 62 33.23 14.76 -33.61
C GLY A 62 33.18 15.11 -32.12
N ALA A 63 33.94 16.13 -31.73
CA ALA A 63 34.16 16.50 -30.33
C ALA A 63 32.85 16.79 -29.55
N SER A 64 31.87 17.42 -30.20
CA SER A 64 30.56 17.70 -29.57
C SER A 64 29.74 16.44 -29.32
N VAL A 65 29.85 15.42 -30.18
CA VAL A 65 29.16 14.14 -30.04
C VAL A 65 29.79 13.32 -28.91
N GLU A 66 31.12 13.34 -28.81
CA GLU A 66 31.86 12.73 -27.71
C GLU A 66 31.47 13.35 -26.35
N ALA A 67 31.40 14.68 -26.28
CA ALA A 67 30.97 15.39 -25.08
C ALA A 67 29.53 15.05 -24.67
N PHE A 68 28.61 14.95 -25.65
CA PHE A 68 27.25 14.50 -25.41
C PHE A 68 27.21 13.07 -24.88
N LYS A 69 27.99 12.15 -25.46
CA LYS A 69 28.10 10.77 -24.99
C LYS A 69 28.55 10.70 -23.54
N THR A 70 29.57 11.47 -23.16
CA THR A 70 30.06 11.54 -21.77
C THR A 70 28.99 12.05 -20.82
N TRP A 71 28.31 13.14 -21.17
CA TRP A 71 27.21 13.69 -20.35
C TRP A 71 26.03 12.73 -20.23
N HIS A 72 25.65 12.06 -21.33
CA HIS A 72 24.52 11.14 -21.37
C HIS A 72 24.78 9.84 -20.59
N SER A 73 26.03 9.37 -20.59
CA SER A 73 26.46 8.16 -19.87
C SER A 73 26.95 8.45 -18.46
N ASP A 74 26.88 9.70 -18.01
CA ASP A 74 27.39 10.11 -16.71
C ASP A 74 26.63 9.37 -15.60
N ALA A 75 27.36 8.95 -14.57
CA ALA A 75 26.80 8.21 -13.46
C ALA A 75 25.80 9.06 -12.65
N GLU A 76 25.95 10.38 -12.61
CA GLU A 76 24.96 11.32 -12.05
C GLU A 76 24.13 12.01 -13.15
N GLY A 77 24.13 11.44 -14.35
CA GLY A 77 23.44 11.97 -15.51
C GLY A 77 21.91 11.87 -15.43
N PRO A 78 21.21 12.46 -16.40
CA PRO A 78 19.75 12.54 -16.43
C PRO A 78 19.05 11.17 -16.36
N MET A 79 19.72 10.14 -16.89
CA MET A 79 19.20 8.78 -16.93
C MET A 79 19.17 8.13 -15.53
N LYS A 80 20.15 8.43 -14.67
CA LYS A 80 20.15 7.96 -13.29
C LYS A 80 18.99 8.58 -12.52
N SER A 81 18.80 9.89 -12.60
CA SER A 81 17.72 10.55 -11.85
C SER A 81 16.34 10.04 -12.23
N ALA A 82 16.12 9.74 -13.52
CA ALA A 82 14.86 9.17 -13.97
C ALA A 82 14.69 7.69 -13.56
N HIS A 83 15.77 6.91 -13.53
CA HIS A 83 15.75 5.55 -12.99
C HIS A 83 15.46 5.53 -11.48
N ASP A 84 16.12 6.39 -10.71
CA ASP A 84 15.89 6.52 -9.27
C ASP A 84 14.46 6.98 -8.97
N LEU A 85 13.90 7.89 -9.78
CA LEU A 85 12.50 8.29 -9.70
C LEU A 85 11.57 7.11 -9.95
N SER A 86 11.86 6.28 -10.95
CA SER A 86 11.08 5.09 -11.26
C SER A 86 11.05 4.12 -10.07
N LEU A 87 12.23 3.82 -9.51
CA LEU A 87 12.36 2.94 -8.34
C LEU A 87 11.63 3.51 -7.10
N ALA A 88 11.84 4.80 -6.81
CA ALA A 88 11.20 5.46 -5.68
C ALA A 88 9.67 5.49 -5.85
N ALA A 89 9.16 5.76 -7.05
CA ALA A 89 7.74 5.75 -7.35
C ALA A 89 7.12 4.37 -7.13
N THR A 90 7.78 3.30 -7.57
CA THR A 90 7.36 1.92 -7.30
C THR A 90 7.30 1.65 -5.79
N GLY A 91 8.32 2.07 -5.03
CA GLY A 91 8.36 1.89 -3.58
C GLY A 91 7.19 2.58 -2.86
N VAL A 92 6.86 3.81 -3.25
CA VAL A 92 5.70 4.53 -2.72
C VAL A 92 4.39 3.84 -3.10
N GLY A 93 4.27 3.35 -4.34
CA GLY A 93 3.12 2.59 -4.81
C GLY A 93 2.84 1.34 -3.97
N ILE A 94 3.89 0.57 -3.68
CA ILE A 94 3.83 -0.60 -2.79
C ILE A 94 3.44 -0.19 -1.37
N GLY A 95 4.08 0.83 -0.80
CA GLY A 95 3.79 1.31 0.56
C GLY A 95 2.32 1.71 0.74
N LEU A 96 1.73 2.40 -0.24
CA LEU A 96 0.33 2.80 -0.20
C LEU A 96 -0.63 1.60 -0.21
N ARG A 97 -0.34 0.57 -1.01
CA ARG A 97 -1.14 -0.67 -1.05
C ARG A 97 -1.06 -1.45 0.26
N ILE A 98 0.11 -1.47 0.87
CA ILE A 98 0.32 -2.08 2.18
C ILE A 98 -0.53 -1.38 3.24
N ILE A 99 -0.47 -0.05 3.30
CA ILE A 99 -1.29 0.73 4.25
C ILE A 99 -2.77 0.50 3.99
N ALA A 100 -3.20 0.43 2.72
CA ALA A 100 -4.57 0.09 2.36
C ALA A 100 -5.01 -1.28 2.92
N GLY A 101 -4.15 -2.29 2.81
CA GLY A 101 -4.38 -3.62 3.37
C GLY A 101 -4.49 -3.62 4.88
N ILE A 102 -3.62 -2.88 5.57
CA ILE A 102 -3.65 -2.74 7.04
C ILE A 102 -4.98 -2.09 7.49
N VAL A 103 -5.38 -1.00 6.83
CA VAL A 103 -6.65 -0.31 7.14
C VAL A 103 -7.83 -1.24 6.98
N LEU A 104 -7.88 -2.02 5.89
CA LEU A 104 -8.94 -3.00 5.65
C LEU A 104 -8.96 -4.09 6.74
N ALA A 105 -7.78 -4.62 7.12
CA ALA A 105 -7.67 -5.62 8.17
C ALA A 105 -8.17 -5.09 9.53
N MET A 106 -7.83 -3.84 9.89
CA MET A 106 -8.34 -3.20 11.11
C MET A 106 -9.87 -3.05 11.08
N LYS A 107 -10.47 -2.66 9.95
CA LYS A 107 -11.92 -2.57 9.81
C LYS A 107 -12.60 -3.92 10.03
N VAL A 108 -12.05 -4.99 9.42
CA VAL A 108 -12.55 -6.36 9.59
C VAL A 108 -12.43 -6.80 11.06
N ALA A 109 -11.34 -6.45 11.74
CA ALA A 109 -11.13 -6.75 13.14
C ALA A 109 -12.20 -6.08 14.03
N VAL A 110 -12.55 -4.82 13.79
CA VAL A 110 -13.63 -4.13 14.52
C VAL A 110 -14.98 -4.82 14.28
N ILE A 111 -15.30 -5.21 13.04
CA ILE A 111 -16.54 -5.95 12.73
C ILE A 111 -16.59 -7.27 13.51
N ALA A 112 -15.49 -8.02 13.53
CA ALA A 112 -15.41 -9.27 14.28
C ALA A 112 -15.63 -9.05 15.78
N GLN A 113 -15.05 -8.01 16.37
CA GLN A 113 -15.25 -7.67 17.78
C GLN A 113 -16.69 -7.30 18.11
N LEU A 114 -17.39 -6.60 17.22
CA LEU A 114 -18.81 -6.28 17.38
C LEU A 114 -19.69 -7.53 17.28
N ALA A 115 -19.42 -8.42 16.32
CA ALA A 115 -20.16 -9.67 16.17
C ALA A 115 -20.01 -10.57 17.41
N ILE A 116 -18.81 -10.61 17.99
CA ILE A 116 -18.54 -11.26 19.27
C ILE A 116 -19.37 -10.65 20.39
N LEU A 117 -19.37 -9.33 20.51
CA LEU A 117 -20.09 -8.64 21.57
C LEU A 117 -21.58 -8.98 21.47
N ALA A 118 -22.16 -8.90 20.27
CA ALA A 118 -23.54 -9.28 20.00
C ALA A 118 -23.82 -10.75 20.38
N ALA A 119 -22.94 -11.67 19.98
CA ALA A 119 -23.06 -13.08 20.34
C ALA A 119 -22.97 -13.28 21.86
N SER A 120 -22.10 -12.55 22.56
CA SER A 120 -21.93 -12.61 24.01
C SER A 120 -23.16 -12.12 24.77
N ILE A 121 -23.83 -11.09 24.26
CA ILE A 121 -25.07 -10.57 24.85
C ILE A 121 -26.20 -11.58 24.63
N ALA A 122 -26.36 -12.08 23.40
CA ALA A 122 -27.37 -13.09 23.08
C ALA A 122 -27.17 -14.36 23.93
N SER A 123 -25.92 -14.78 24.09
CA SER A 123 -25.58 -15.97 24.85
C SER A 123 -25.71 -15.76 26.36
N ALA A 124 -25.34 -14.59 26.90
CA ALA A 124 -25.56 -14.24 28.31
C ALA A 124 -27.05 -14.26 28.67
N VAL A 125 -27.91 -13.77 27.77
CA VAL A 125 -29.37 -13.84 27.94
C VAL A 125 -29.86 -15.29 27.87
N ALA A 126 -29.38 -16.08 26.89
CA ALA A 126 -29.83 -17.46 26.70
C ALA A 126 -29.32 -18.45 27.76
N THR A 127 -28.18 -18.18 28.39
CA THR A 127 -27.50 -19.11 29.31
C THR A 127 -27.41 -18.61 30.74
N ALA A 128 -28.11 -17.53 31.09
CA ALA A 128 -27.96 -16.82 32.36
C ALA A 128 -26.48 -16.45 32.67
N GLY A 129 -25.66 -16.19 31.65
CA GLY A 129 -24.28 -15.69 31.77
C GLY A 129 -23.12 -16.67 31.50
N LEU A 130 -23.35 -17.87 30.94
CA LEU A 130 -22.32 -18.93 30.86
C LEU A 130 -21.61 -19.09 29.49
N ALA A 131 -22.04 -18.43 28.43
CA ALA A 131 -21.58 -18.73 27.07
C ALA A 131 -20.44 -17.81 26.55
N SER A 132 -19.20 -18.20 26.85
CA SER A 132 -17.97 -17.44 26.61
C SER A 132 -17.10 -17.93 25.43
N GLY A 133 -17.36 -19.11 24.85
CA GLY A 133 -16.45 -19.76 23.88
C GLY A 133 -16.32 -19.07 22.51
N ALA A 134 -17.44 -18.68 21.88
CA ALA A 134 -17.43 -18.01 20.57
C ALA A 134 -16.78 -16.61 20.63
N VAL A 135 -16.86 -15.97 21.80
CA VAL A 135 -16.26 -14.66 22.09
C VAL A 135 -14.74 -14.73 22.05
N LEU A 136 -14.18 -15.81 22.61
CA LEU A 136 -12.73 -16.03 22.63
C LEU A 136 -12.17 -16.24 21.21
N ALA A 137 -12.83 -17.09 20.42
CA ALA A 137 -12.35 -17.47 19.09
C ALA A 137 -12.22 -16.26 18.15
N ALA A 138 -13.22 -15.39 18.11
CA ALA A 138 -13.16 -14.26 17.18
C ALA A 138 -12.28 -13.10 17.71
N ARG A 139 -12.02 -12.98 19.02
CA ARG A 139 -11.00 -12.04 19.55
C ARG A 139 -9.61 -12.48 19.11
N GLN A 140 -9.37 -13.78 19.14
CA GLN A 140 -8.13 -14.37 18.66
C GLN A 140 -7.98 -14.18 17.15
N ALA A 141 -9.06 -14.36 16.37
CA ALA A 141 -9.04 -14.10 14.93
C ALA A 141 -8.72 -12.64 14.59
N ALA A 142 -9.25 -11.67 15.35
CA ALA A 142 -8.95 -10.25 15.17
C ALA A 142 -7.47 -9.93 15.42
N LYS A 143 -6.86 -10.48 16.49
CA LYS A 143 -5.42 -10.33 16.74
C LYS A 143 -4.59 -10.93 15.61
N TRP A 144 -4.95 -12.14 15.18
CA TRP A 144 -4.26 -12.82 14.08
C TRP A 144 -4.32 -12.01 12.78
N ALA A 145 -5.46 -11.39 12.46
CA ALA A 145 -5.60 -10.57 11.25
C ALA A 145 -4.67 -9.34 11.26
N ILE A 146 -4.49 -8.70 12.42
CA ILE A 146 -3.57 -7.56 12.59
C ILE A 146 -2.12 -8.02 12.43
N GLU A 147 -1.74 -9.09 13.11
CA GLU A 147 -0.38 -9.67 13.01
C GLU A 147 -0.07 -10.13 11.59
N ALA A 148 -1.02 -10.80 10.92
CA ALA A 148 -0.88 -11.23 9.54
C ALA A 148 -0.67 -10.04 8.59
N ALA A 149 -1.43 -8.95 8.77
CA ALA A 149 -1.29 -7.76 7.94
C ALA A 149 0.06 -7.04 8.16
N ILE A 150 0.53 -6.95 9.40
CA ILE A 150 1.84 -6.34 9.72
C ILE A 150 2.98 -7.19 9.17
N ASN A 151 2.92 -8.51 9.34
CA ASN A 151 3.95 -9.41 8.81
C ASN A 151 3.98 -9.37 7.28
N TYR A 152 2.81 -9.38 6.63
CA TYR A 152 2.69 -9.22 5.19
C TYR A 152 3.26 -7.86 4.72
N ALA A 153 2.98 -6.78 5.44
CA ALA A 153 3.53 -5.45 5.17
C ALA A 153 5.06 -5.43 5.23
N VAL A 154 5.64 -6.00 6.28
CA VAL A 154 7.09 -6.06 6.49
C VAL A 154 7.77 -6.91 5.41
N GLU A 155 7.19 -8.06 5.06
CA GLU A 155 7.72 -8.94 4.02
C GLU A 155 7.67 -8.28 2.63
N MET A 156 6.59 -7.56 2.33
CA MET A 156 6.42 -6.89 1.04
C MET A 156 7.36 -5.68 0.87
N ILE A 157 7.64 -4.94 1.94
CA ILE A 157 8.65 -3.87 1.93
C ILE A 157 10.06 -4.45 1.79
N MET A 158 10.39 -5.50 2.55
CA MET A 158 11.73 -6.11 2.48
C MET A 158 11.99 -6.75 1.12
N ASN A 159 11.02 -7.46 0.54
CA ASN A 159 11.19 -8.05 -0.79
C ASN A 159 11.12 -6.99 -1.91
N GLY A 160 10.31 -5.95 -1.77
CA GLY A 160 10.21 -4.86 -2.75
C GLY A 160 11.39 -3.88 -2.75
N MET A 161 12.22 -3.87 -1.69
CA MET A 161 13.46 -3.08 -1.64
C MET A 161 14.71 -3.84 -2.12
N LEU A 162 14.63 -5.17 -2.25
CA LEU A 162 15.76 -6.04 -2.64
C LEU A 162 15.73 -6.51 -4.10
N GLY A 163 14.66 -6.19 -4.85
CA GLY A 163 14.54 -6.42 -6.29
C GLY A 163 14.59 -5.11 -7.06
#